data_AF-A0A2D7NFY1-F1
#
_entry.id   AF-A0A2D7NFY1-F1
#
_cell.length_a   1.000
_cell.length_b   1.000
_cell.length_c   1.000
_cell.angle_alpha   90.00
_cell.angle_beta   90.00
_cell.angle_gamma   90.00
#
_symmetry.space_group_name_H-M   'P 1'
#
loop_
_entity.id
_entity.type
_entity.pdbx_description
1 polymer ?
#
loop_
_entity_poly.entity_id
_entity_poly.type
_entity_poly.pdbx_seq_one_letter_code
_entity_poly.pdbx_strand_id
1 'polypeptide(L)'
;MAGFCSLASAQAQRLHEAPVSKGGVIHQFNAKLSSSVSNSPPSRMLGACDSIVSSLTDADFGGGSFTLQAGFAEEEIAGASYTIDPSQFPIRIDLLEVIAGTNGANVSTTTEWSALFYEGTPRDGTLKYIFYSDGKILPHLTIPPGTNLVNVQLLVDPSDPEQIYLNDNGSSTFSVAFKIDRHNNQVDNPCLIAPPICCNAFPTTDTGGLQYPQNNWLYAVNCGIFGCAAGWTTFAELPSLCRPSGDWAMRATWTPFGCGELGSCCLSNGACADDTSQEICVQNGGLWGGPGSFCSDIDCEATSDEGPCCFAVTNGCIALEATSCLAAGGVPGPIGVPCSEHVCFPSGAVCFPDGSCLEDMAPEDAEALGGIFAGDGTVCEDVFCPQPVAACCFGNGFCLELSEADCQQAGATWKQLDSTCDDADQDETADDCVDSALEGDINGDGFINGPDLSELLARWGSSDPIADFNGDAIVDGQDLTYLLSNWTG
;
A
#
# COMPACT_ATOMS: atom_id res chain seq x y z
N MET A 1 -15.07 -11.86 58.77
CA MET A 1 -13.99 -11.37 57.89
C MET A 1 -13.02 -12.51 57.68
N ALA A 2 -13.30 -13.36 56.69
CA ALA A 2 -12.40 -14.38 56.19
C ALA A 2 -12.12 -14.00 54.73
N GLY A 3 -10.83 -13.98 54.36
CA GLY A 3 -10.37 -13.54 53.05
C GLY A 3 -10.91 -14.44 51.95
N PHE A 4 -11.69 -13.84 51.04
CA PHE A 4 -11.90 -14.39 49.71
C PHE A 4 -10.61 -14.17 48.93
N CYS A 5 -9.80 -15.23 48.86
CA CYS A 5 -8.75 -15.33 47.86
C CYS A 5 -9.43 -15.21 46.48
N SER A 6 -8.96 -14.26 45.69
CA SER A 6 -9.37 -13.97 44.32
C SER A 6 -9.52 -15.26 43.49
N LEU A 7 -10.76 -15.71 43.30
CA LEU A 7 -11.14 -16.61 42.20
C LEU A 7 -11.31 -15.75 40.94
N ALA A 8 -10.24 -15.10 40.50
CA ALA A 8 -10.18 -14.58 39.14
C ALA A 8 -10.14 -15.80 38.23
N SER A 9 -11.10 -15.91 37.31
CA SER A 9 -11.03 -16.95 36.29
C SER A 9 -9.75 -16.79 35.47
N ALA A 10 -9.32 -17.86 34.81
CA ALA A 10 -8.14 -17.81 33.95
C ALA A 10 -8.24 -16.73 32.85
N GLN A 11 -9.45 -16.49 32.32
CA GLN A 11 -9.70 -15.38 31.39
C GLN A 11 -9.61 -14.00 32.05
N ALA A 12 -9.89 -13.88 33.36
CA ALA A 12 -9.67 -12.65 34.12
C ALA A 12 -8.20 -12.44 34.54
N GLN A 13 -7.34 -13.48 34.47
CA GLN A 13 -5.89 -13.34 34.66
C GLN A 13 -5.19 -12.67 33.46
N ARG A 14 -5.90 -12.38 32.37
CA ARG A 14 -5.42 -11.52 31.27
C ARG A 14 -5.06 -10.11 31.74
N LEU A 15 -5.52 -9.68 32.92
CA LEU A 15 -5.07 -8.47 33.60
C LEU A 15 -3.62 -8.55 34.11
N HIS A 16 -2.97 -9.71 34.06
CA HIS A 16 -1.51 -9.80 34.15
C HIS A 16 -0.88 -9.50 32.80
N GLU A 17 -1.27 -8.34 32.26
CA GLU A 17 -0.55 -7.63 31.22
C GLU A 17 0.88 -7.47 31.69
N ALA A 18 1.73 -8.34 31.17
CA ALA A 18 3.12 -8.37 31.56
C ALA A 18 3.84 -7.52 30.50
N PRO A 19 4.25 -6.28 30.82
CA PRO A 19 5.01 -5.48 29.87
C PRO A 19 6.30 -6.25 29.57
N VAL A 20 6.52 -6.53 28.30
CA VAL A 20 7.73 -7.16 27.80
C VAL A 20 8.43 -6.14 26.91
N SER A 21 9.54 -5.64 27.42
CA SER A 21 10.50 -4.85 26.64
C SER A 21 11.84 -5.56 26.69
N LYS A 22 12.41 -5.86 25.51
CA LYS A 22 13.78 -6.33 25.38
C LYS A 22 14.34 -5.82 24.06
N GLY A 23 15.57 -5.30 24.12
CA GLY A 23 16.30 -4.87 22.94
C GLY A 23 16.60 -6.03 22.00
N GLY A 24 15.99 -5.99 20.82
CA GLY A 24 16.72 -6.13 19.57
C GLY A 24 16.94 -7.53 18.98
N VAL A 25 16.19 -8.57 19.35
CA VAL A 25 16.18 -9.80 18.54
C VAL A 25 14.77 -10.30 18.35
N ILE A 26 14.21 -9.91 17.21
CA ILE A 26 13.00 -10.48 16.64
C ILE A 26 13.42 -11.67 15.79
N HIS A 27 13.09 -12.88 16.24
CA HIS A 27 13.31 -14.06 15.42
C HIS A 27 12.25 -14.11 14.32
N GLN A 28 12.68 -14.03 13.06
CA GLN A 28 11.84 -14.21 11.89
C GLN A 28 11.81 -15.69 11.50
N PHE A 29 10.62 -16.23 11.28
CA PHE A 29 10.43 -17.59 10.78
C PHE A 29 9.80 -17.49 9.40
N ASN A 30 10.53 -17.86 8.35
CA ASN A 30 9.96 -17.95 7.00
C ASN A 30 9.29 -19.31 6.84
N ALA A 31 7.98 -19.34 7.01
CA ALA A 31 7.15 -20.46 6.57
C ALA A 31 7.18 -20.56 5.04
N LYS A 32 7.44 -21.76 4.49
CA LYS A 32 7.15 -22.08 3.08
C LYS A 32 5.89 -22.92 3.05
N LEU A 33 4.90 -22.52 2.27
CA LEU A 33 3.68 -23.31 2.08
C LEU A 33 4.04 -24.58 1.30
N SER A 34 3.71 -25.76 1.84
CA SER A 34 3.70 -26.99 1.03
C SER A 34 2.86 -28.10 1.69
N SER A 35 1.52 -28.01 1.74
CA SER A 35 0.75 -29.25 1.97
C SER A 35 -0.73 -29.25 1.57
N SER A 36 -1.01 -30.07 0.56
CA SER A 36 -1.91 -31.24 0.55
C SER A 36 -3.43 -31.07 0.67
N VAL A 37 -4.01 -29.98 0.20
CA VAL A 37 -5.42 -29.99 -0.24
C VAL A 37 -5.51 -29.21 -1.55
N SER A 38 -5.42 -29.93 -2.67
CA SER A 38 -5.63 -29.38 -4.00
C SER A 38 -7.07 -28.89 -4.13
N ASN A 39 -7.28 -27.60 -3.97
CA ASN A 39 -8.36 -26.90 -4.64
C ASN A 39 -7.71 -26.04 -5.70
N SER A 40 -8.10 -26.28 -6.94
CA SER A 40 -7.57 -25.64 -8.14
C SER A 40 -7.41 -24.14 -7.89
N PRO A 41 -6.24 -23.55 -8.18
CA PRO A 41 -6.10 -22.10 -8.14
C PRO A 41 -7.14 -21.48 -9.10
N PRO A 42 -7.60 -20.23 -8.86
CA PRO A 42 -8.09 -19.43 -9.98
C PRO A 42 -6.99 -19.46 -11.05
N SER A 43 -7.37 -19.64 -12.30
CA SER A 43 -6.50 -20.12 -13.38
C SER A 43 -5.28 -19.27 -13.68
N ARG A 44 -5.01 -18.15 -12.99
CA ARG A 44 -3.92 -17.23 -13.30
C ARG A 44 -3.25 -16.58 -12.09
N MET A 45 -1.95 -16.80 -12.02
CA MET A 45 -1.01 -15.75 -11.59
C MET A 45 -0.87 -14.76 -12.74
N LEU A 46 -0.74 -13.44 -12.49
CA LEU A 46 0.02 -12.44 -13.27
C LEU A 46 -0.38 -10.99 -12.89
N GLY A 47 0.61 -10.10 -12.67
CA GLY A 47 0.47 -8.65 -12.43
C GLY A 47 0.83 -8.19 -11.01
N ALA A 48 1.81 -7.30 -10.87
CA ALA A 48 2.30 -6.79 -9.59
C ALA A 48 1.60 -5.47 -9.23
N CYS A 49 0.49 -5.56 -8.47
CA CYS A 49 0.08 -4.42 -7.66
C CYS A 49 1.04 -4.29 -6.48
N ASP A 50 1.24 -3.08 -5.98
CA ASP A 50 2.02 -2.90 -4.76
C ASP A 50 1.33 -3.61 -3.59
N SER A 51 2.14 -4.30 -2.79
CA SER A 51 1.65 -4.96 -1.58
C SER A 51 1.28 -3.91 -0.54
N ILE A 52 0.08 -4.00 0.01
CA ILE A 52 -0.45 -3.08 1.01
C ILE A 52 -0.41 -3.76 2.38
N VAL A 53 0.03 -3.03 3.40
CA VAL A 53 0.03 -3.50 4.80
C VAL A 53 -1.21 -2.98 5.52
N SER A 54 -2.00 -3.87 6.10
CA SER A 54 -3.09 -3.53 7.03
C SER A 54 -2.72 -3.95 8.46
N SER A 55 -2.72 -2.97 9.36
CA SER A 55 -2.41 -3.12 10.79
C SER A 55 -3.42 -2.35 11.63
N LEU A 56 -3.78 -2.89 12.79
CA LEU A 56 -4.56 -2.18 13.82
C LEU A 56 -3.68 -1.68 14.96
N THR A 57 -2.37 -1.91 14.87
CA THR A 57 -1.40 -1.52 15.88
C THR A 57 -0.36 -0.58 15.28
N ASP A 58 0.14 0.34 16.11
CA ASP A 58 1.26 1.24 15.81
C ASP A 58 2.62 0.64 16.23
N ALA A 59 2.64 -0.57 16.76
CA ALA A 59 3.86 -1.19 17.26
C ALA A 59 4.87 -1.48 16.14
N ASP A 60 6.16 -1.27 16.45
CA ASP A 60 7.26 -1.60 15.54
C ASP A 60 7.62 -3.10 15.59
N PHE A 61 7.36 -3.79 14.49
CA PHE A 61 7.69 -5.22 14.28
C PHE A 61 9.19 -5.45 13.99
N GLY A 62 10.02 -4.40 13.93
CA GLY A 62 11.48 -4.43 13.89
C GLY A 62 12.16 -4.33 15.26
N GLY A 63 11.44 -3.83 16.28
CA GLY A 63 11.92 -3.76 17.66
C GLY A 63 11.06 -2.81 18.51
N GLY A 64 10.26 -3.34 19.44
CA GLY A 64 9.31 -2.55 20.21
C GLY A 64 9.04 -3.06 21.63
N SER A 65 8.20 -2.33 22.35
CA SER A 65 7.62 -2.78 23.63
C SER A 65 6.22 -3.33 23.38
N PHE A 66 5.93 -4.47 23.99
CA PHE A 66 4.67 -5.16 23.80
C PHE A 66 4.11 -5.62 25.15
N THR A 67 2.80 -5.83 25.19
CA THR A 67 2.10 -6.36 26.36
C THR A 67 1.76 -7.82 26.11
N LEU A 68 2.38 -8.72 26.88
CA LEU A 68 2.12 -10.15 26.76
C LEU A 68 0.73 -10.48 27.30
N GLN A 69 -0.11 -11.12 26.48
CA GLN A 69 -1.45 -11.57 26.88
C GLN A 69 -1.36 -12.90 27.63
N ALA A 70 -0.75 -12.83 28.81
CA ALA A 70 -0.61 -13.97 29.70
C ALA A 70 -1.98 -14.55 30.06
N GLY A 71 -2.10 -15.88 29.97
CA GLY A 71 -3.36 -16.58 30.24
C GLY A 71 -4.24 -16.80 29.02
N PHE A 72 -3.80 -16.40 27.82
CA PHE A 72 -4.40 -16.85 26.57
C PHE A 72 -4.32 -18.39 26.46
N ALA A 73 -5.46 -19.05 26.43
CA ALA A 73 -5.58 -20.49 26.54
C ALA A 73 -5.40 -21.21 25.20
N GLU A 74 -5.18 -22.53 25.25
CA GLU A 74 -5.37 -23.39 24.08
C GLU A 74 -6.80 -23.25 23.56
N GLU A 75 -6.94 -23.33 22.24
CA GLU A 75 -8.18 -23.13 21.50
C GLU A 75 -8.71 -21.68 21.47
N GLU A 76 -8.07 -20.74 22.16
CA GLU A 76 -8.37 -19.32 21.97
C GLU A 76 -7.69 -18.80 20.69
N ILE A 77 -8.33 -17.78 20.09
CA ILE A 77 -7.89 -17.21 18.81
C ILE A 77 -7.87 -15.69 18.91
N ALA A 78 -6.74 -15.08 18.59
CA ALA A 78 -6.59 -13.64 18.41
C ALA A 78 -6.90 -13.31 16.95
N GLY A 79 -7.77 -12.34 16.68
CA GLY A 79 -8.13 -11.98 15.30
C GLY A 79 -8.21 -10.48 15.09
N ALA A 80 -8.00 -10.06 13.84
CA ALA A 80 -8.18 -8.69 13.39
C ALA A 80 -8.97 -8.67 12.09
N SER A 81 -9.88 -7.69 11.96
CA SER A 81 -10.65 -7.44 10.74
C SER A 81 -10.28 -6.10 10.12
N TYR A 82 -10.04 -6.11 8.81
CA TYR A 82 -9.70 -4.94 8.03
C TYR A 82 -10.76 -4.70 6.96
N THR A 83 -11.35 -3.51 6.97
CA THR A 83 -12.28 -3.06 5.94
C THR A 83 -11.50 -2.24 4.91
N ILE A 84 -11.60 -2.61 3.65
CA ILE A 84 -10.88 -2.00 2.53
C ILE A 84 -11.88 -1.60 1.43
N ASP A 85 -11.43 -0.87 0.42
CA ASP A 85 -12.29 -0.50 -0.70
C ASP A 85 -12.77 -1.77 -1.44
N PRO A 86 -14.08 -1.94 -1.71
CA PRO A 86 -14.60 -3.11 -2.40
C PRO A 86 -13.94 -3.39 -3.76
N SER A 87 -13.46 -2.36 -4.47
CA SER A 87 -12.76 -2.49 -5.76
C SER A 87 -11.41 -3.19 -5.67
N GLN A 88 -10.84 -3.33 -4.46
CA GLN A 88 -9.56 -4.00 -4.25
C GLN A 88 -9.73 -5.53 -4.16
N PHE A 89 -10.96 -6.02 -4.01
CA PHE A 89 -11.22 -7.46 -4.01
C PHE A 89 -11.33 -8.02 -5.43
N PRO A 90 -10.89 -9.27 -5.66
CA PRO A 90 -10.32 -10.19 -4.68
C PRO A 90 -8.88 -9.81 -4.28
N ILE A 91 -8.46 -10.20 -3.08
CA ILE A 91 -7.09 -9.95 -2.59
C ILE A 91 -6.32 -11.26 -2.45
N ARG A 92 -5.01 -11.18 -2.67
CA ARG A 92 -4.05 -12.24 -2.33
C ARG A 92 -3.36 -11.86 -1.02
N ILE A 93 -3.34 -12.76 -0.04
CA ILE A 93 -2.53 -12.55 1.18
C ILE A 93 -1.08 -12.95 0.88
N ASP A 94 -0.14 -12.04 1.09
CA ASP A 94 1.29 -12.27 0.88
C ASP A 94 1.99 -12.65 2.19
N LEU A 95 1.61 -12.00 3.30
CA LEU A 95 2.27 -12.18 4.58
C LEU A 95 1.31 -11.92 5.75
N LEU A 96 1.27 -12.82 6.72
CA LEU A 96 0.70 -12.58 8.04
C LEU A 96 1.82 -12.49 9.07
N GLU A 97 1.78 -11.47 9.92
CA GLU A 97 2.75 -11.28 11.00
C GLU A 97 2.04 -11.17 12.34
N VAL A 98 2.57 -11.86 13.36
CA VAL A 98 2.05 -11.84 14.73
C VAL A 98 3.22 -11.83 15.71
N ILE A 99 3.21 -10.88 16.64
CA ILE A 99 4.19 -10.87 17.73
C ILE A 99 3.73 -11.79 18.86
N ALA A 100 4.59 -12.72 19.23
CA ALA A 100 4.42 -13.63 20.36
C ALA A 100 5.68 -13.67 21.21
N GLY A 101 5.56 -14.03 22.49
CA GLY A 101 6.71 -13.99 23.38
C GLY A 101 6.57 -14.77 24.68
N THR A 102 7.64 -14.73 25.46
CA THR A 102 7.73 -15.27 26.81
C THR A 102 8.12 -14.17 27.78
N ASN A 103 7.70 -14.28 29.04
CA ASN A 103 8.17 -13.40 30.10
C ASN A 103 8.70 -14.21 31.29
N GLY A 104 10.02 -14.22 31.47
CA GLY A 104 10.66 -14.96 32.57
C GLY A 104 10.51 -16.48 32.45
N ALA A 105 10.45 -17.02 31.22
CA ALA A 105 10.34 -18.46 31.04
C ALA A 105 11.58 -19.18 31.60
N ASN A 106 11.40 -20.26 32.36
CA ASN A 106 12.51 -21.03 32.93
C ASN A 106 12.89 -22.26 32.09
N VAL A 107 12.10 -22.55 31.06
CA VAL A 107 12.31 -23.62 30.07
C VAL A 107 12.16 -23.05 28.66
N SER A 108 12.69 -23.77 27.67
CA SER A 108 12.35 -23.49 26.29
C SER A 108 10.88 -23.85 26.08
N THR A 109 10.13 -23.01 25.38
CA THR A 109 8.71 -23.22 25.11
C THR A 109 8.52 -23.67 23.67
N THR A 110 7.73 -24.71 23.43
CA THR A 110 7.25 -25.10 22.09
C THR A 110 5.73 -24.93 22.03
N THR A 111 5.24 -24.02 21.19
CA THR A 111 3.80 -23.76 21.01
C THR A 111 3.36 -24.19 19.61
N GLU A 112 2.33 -25.03 19.54
CA GLU A 112 1.64 -25.37 18.28
C GLU A 112 0.57 -24.30 18.02
N TRP A 113 0.56 -23.74 16.81
CA TRP A 113 -0.28 -22.61 16.42
C TRP A 113 -0.90 -22.81 15.04
N SER A 114 -1.98 -22.07 14.78
CA SER A 114 -2.63 -22.02 13.47
C SER A 114 -2.90 -20.59 13.02
N ALA A 115 -2.78 -20.35 11.72
CA ALA A 115 -3.22 -19.12 11.06
C ALA A 115 -4.53 -19.36 10.31
N LEU A 116 -5.49 -18.44 10.45
CA LEU A 116 -6.82 -18.54 9.87
C LEU A 116 -7.13 -17.29 9.05
N PHE A 117 -7.79 -17.48 7.91
CA PHE A 117 -8.13 -16.41 6.96
C PHE A 117 -9.61 -16.45 6.59
N TYR A 118 -10.29 -15.31 6.71
CA TYR A 118 -11.73 -15.18 6.55
C TYR A 118 -12.09 -14.16 5.47
N GLU A 119 -13.11 -14.48 4.67
CA GLU A 119 -13.89 -13.48 3.93
C GLU A 119 -14.96 -12.91 4.86
N GLY A 120 -14.92 -11.61 5.15
CA GLY A 120 -15.71 -10.95 6.18
C GLY A 120 -15.07 -10.97 7.56
N THR A 121 -15.89 -10.73 8.60
CA THR A 121 -15.47 -10.82 10.01
C THR A 121 -15.38 -12.29 10.47
N PRO A 122 -14.63 -12.62 11.54
CA PRO A 122 -14.53 -14.00 12.01
C PRO A 122 -15.85 -14.57 12.56
N ARG A 123 -16.78 -13.69 12.99
CA ARG A 123 -18.08 -14.07 13.54
C ARG A 123 -19.12 -14.37 12.46
N ASP A 124 -19.26 -13.48 11.48
CA ASP A 124 -20.35 -13.51 10.50
C ASP A 124 -19.87 -13.90 9.08
N GLY A 125 -18.56 -13.87 8.86
CA GLY A 125 -17.92 -14.23 7.60
C GLY A 125 -17.69 -15.73 7.42
N THR A 126 -16.91 -16.07 6.39
CA THR A 126 -16.59 -17.45 6.03
C THR A 126 -15.10 -17.71 6.22
N LEU A 127 -14.76 -18.72 7.03
CA LEU A 127 -13.38 -19.25 7.11
C LEU A 127 -13.01 -19.91 5.78
N LYS A 128 -11.96 -19.42 5.11
CA LYS A 128 -11.50 -19.97 3.84
C LYS A 128 -10.29 -20.86 3.97
N TYR A 129 -9.28 -20.38 4.70
CA TYR A 129 -8.01 -21.09 4.85
C TYR A 129 -7.64 -21.21 6.30
N ILE A 130 -7.05 -22.35 6.64
CA ILE A 130 -6.42 -22.61 7.92
C ILE A 130 -5.10 -23.34 7.68
N PHE A 131 -4.05 -22.87 8.33
CA PHE A 131 -2.71 -23.44 8.26
C PHE A 131 -2.24 -23.78 9.67
N TYR A 132 -1.67 -24.97 9.84
CA TYR A 132 -1.27 -25.51 11.13
C TYR A 132 0.25 -25.62 11.21
N SER A 133 0.85 -25.21 12.33
CA SER A 133 2.23 -25.54 12.63
C SER A 133 2.35 -27.05 12.84
N ASP A 134 2.91 -27.76 11.87
CA ASP A 134 3.03 -29.22 11.88
C ASP A 134 4.44 -29.72 12.23
N GLY A 135 5.36 -28.77 12.49
CA GLY A 135 6.76 -29.03 12.82
C GLY A 135 7.59 -29.50 11.62
N LYS A 136 7.03 -29.54 10.42
CA LYS A 136 7.71 -29.98 9.19
C LYS A 136 7.81 -28.84 8.19
N ILE A 137 6.66 -28.31 7.80
CA ILE A 137 6.49 -27.27 6.78
C ILE A 137 6.35 -25.94 7.51
N LEU A 138 5.46 -25.91 8.49
CA LEU A 138 5.29 -24.80 9.40
C LEU A 138 5.89 -25.17 10.76
N PRO A 139 7.03 -24.58 11.15
CA PRO A 139 7.66 -24.91 12.42
C PRO A 139 6.77 -24.47 13.59
N HIS A 140 6.76 -25.27 14.66
CA HIS A 140 6.20 -24.83 15.93
C HIS A 140 6.97 -23.61 16.45
N LEU A 141 6.29 -22.75 17.21
CA LEU A 141 6.92 -21.59 17.82
C LEU A 141 7.80 -22.04 18.98
N THR A 142 9.12 -22.07 18.76
CA THR A 142 10.10 -22.41 19.81
C THR A 142 10.81 -21.18 20.32
N ILE A 143 10.62 -20.84 21.60
CA ILE A 143 11.26 -19.67 22.24
C ILE A 143 12.20 -20.17 23.35
N PRO A 144 13.46 -19.68 23.43
CA PRO A 144 14.38 -20.08 24.49
C PRO A 144 13.93 -19.56 25.87
N PRO A 145 14.48 -20.10 26.97
CA PRO A 145 14.25 -19.56 28.31
C PRO A 145 14.56 -18.05 28.40
N GLY A 146 13.84 -17.38 29.30
CA GLY A 146 13.95 -15.96 29.60
C GLY A 146 12.74 -15.17 29.08
N THR A 147 12.96 -13.87 28.98
CA THR A 147 12.01 -12.93 28.36
C THR A 147 12.46 -12.69 26.93
N ASN A 148 11.62 -13.03 25.97
CA ASN A 148 11.92 -12.99 24.53
C ASN A 148 10.66 -12.65 23.74
N LEU A 149 10.84 -12.01 22.58
CA LEU A 149 9.79 -11.73 21.61
C LEU A 149 10.18 -12.33 20.26
N VAL A 150 9.18 -12.75 19.50
CA VAL A 150 9.31 -13.41 18.21
C VAL A 150 8.24 -12.84 17.29
N ASN A 151 8.63 -12.52 16.05
CA ASN A 151 7.70 -12.20 14.99
C ASN A 151 7.42 -13.48 14.20
N VAL A 152 6.24 -14.03 14.41
CA VAL A 152 5.75 -15.18 13.66
C VAL A 152 5.29 -14.68 12.29
N GLN A 153 6.05 -15.01 11.26
CA GLN A 153 5.78 -14.62 9.88
C GLN A 153 5.27 -15.83 9.08
N LEU A 154 4.05 -15.74 8.57
CA LEU A 154 3.54 -16.69 7.58
C LEU A 154 3.62 -16.03 6.21
N LEU A 155 4.73 -16.27 5.51
CA LEU A 155 4.93 -15.83 4.14
C LEU A 155 4.29 -16.83 3.18
N VAL A 156 3.47 -16.33 2.26
CA VAL A 156 2.93 -17.09 1.14
C VAL A 156 3.93 -16.91 -0.01
N ASP A 157 4.58 -17.98 -0.46
CA ASP A 157 5.57 -17.89 -1.54
C ASP A 157 4.86 -17.40 -2.81
N PRO A 158 5.23 -16.24 -3.39
CA PRO A 158 4.58 -15.73 -4.58
C PRO A 158 4.70 -16.62 -5.80
N SER A 159 5.60 -17.62 -5.79
CA SER A 159 5.77 -18.63 -6.86
C SER A 159 4.98 -19.92 -6.61
N ASP A 160 4.29 -20.04 -5.47
CA ASP A 160 3.47 -21.20 -5.17
C ASP A 160 2.22 -21.22 -6.07
N PRO A 161 1.91 -22.34 -6.75
CA PRO A 161 0.64 -22.48 -7.47
C PRO A 161 -0.59 -22.38 -6.53
N GLU A 162 -0.45 -22.69 -5.24
CA GLU A 162 -1.51 -22.55 -4.23
C GLU A 162 -1.30 -21.27 -3.41
N GLN A 163 -2.13 -20.26 -3.66
CA GLN A 163 -2.13 -18.97 -2.96
C GLN A 163 -3.36 -18.82 -2.06
N ILE A 164 -3.32 -17.84 -1.15
CA ILE A 164 -4.46 -17.47 -0.30
C ILE A 164 -5.22 -16.33 -0.97
N TYR A 165 -6.37 -16.65 -1.60
CA TYR A 165 -7.24 -15.65 -2.21
C TYR A 165 -8.51 -15.44 -1.39
N LEU A 166 -8.85 -14.19 -1.10
CA LEU A 166 -10.07 -13.81 -0.40
C LEU A 166 -10.90 -12.89 -1.30
N ASN A 167 -12.16 -13.23 -1.50
CA ASN A 167 -13.13 -12.41 -2.23
C ASN A 167 -13.91 -11.50 -1.28
N ASP A 168 -14.51 -10.44 -1.82
CA ASP A 168 -15.52 -9.70 -1.07
C ASP A 168 -16.78 -10.58 -0.93
N ASN A 169 -17.28 -10.71 0.29
CA ASN A 169 -18.56 -11.34 0.60
C ASN A 169 -19.71 -10.32 0.68
N GLY A 170 -19.48 -9.08 0.26
CA GLY A 170 -20.40 -7.94 0.35
C GLY A 170 -20.21 -7.08 1.61
N SER A 171 -19.23 -7.39 2.45
CA SER A 171 -18.87 -6.59 3.64
C SER A 171 -17.61 -5.74 3.45
N SER A 172 -16.92 -5.92 2.32
CA SER A 172 -15.64 -5.28 1.98
C SER A 172 -14.61 -5.39 3.09
N THR A 173 -14.67 -6.51 3.82
CA THR A 173 -13.87 -6.79 5.00
C THR A 173 -13.24 -8.16 4.86
N PHE A 174 -11.98 -8.29 5.24
CA PHE A 174 -11.33 -9.58 5.44
C PHE A 174 -10.77 -9.66 6.85
N SER A 175 -10.54 -10.88 7.34
CA SER A 175 -9.95 -11.07 8.68
C SER A 175 -8.86 -12.11 8.68
N VAL A 176 -7.86 -11.86 9.52
CA VAL A 176 -6.78 -12.80 9.82
C VAL A 176 -6.82 -13.15 11.29
N ALA A 177 -6.43 -14.36 11.64
CA ALA A 177 -6.41 -14.79 13.03
C ALA A 177 -5.29 -15.77 13.34
N PHE A 178 -4.85 -15.75 14.60
CA PHE A 178 -3.80 -16.59 15.16
C PHE A 178 -4.33 -17.36 16.35
N LYS A 179 -4.31 -18.68 16.24
CA LYS A 179 -4.78 -19.63 17.25
C LYS A 179 -3.60 -20.27 17.95
N ILE A 180 -3.71 -20.46 19.26
CA ILE A 180 -2.87 -21.43 19.98
C ILE A 180 -3.59 -22.77 20.00
N ASP A 181 -3.07 -23.76 19.29
CA ASP A 181 -3.61 -25.13 19.30
C ASP A 181 -3.11 -25.90 20.51
N ARG A 182 -1.81 -25.77 20.82
CA ARG A 182 -1.21 -26.43 21.98
C ARG A 182 -0.12 -25.58 22.61
N HIS A 183 -0.19 -25.45 23.92
CA HIS A 183 0.85 -24.85 24.74
C HIS A 183 1.96 -25.84 25.07
N ASN A 184 3.14 -25.33 25.39
CA ASN A 184 4.27 -26.16 25.82
C ASN A 184 3.98 -26.94 27.11
N ASN A 185 3.28 -26.29 28.05
CA ASN A 185 2.82 -26.89 29.30
C ASN A 185 1.45 -26.32 29.67
N GLN A 186 0.40 -27.04 29.30
CA GLN A 186 -0.97 -26.65 29.59
C GLN A 186 -1.45 -27.15 30.96
N VAL A 187 -2.45 -26.46 31.52
CA VAL A 187 -3.21 -26.86 32.71
C VAL A 187 -4.50 -27.58 32.32
N ASP A 188 -4.91 -28.57 33.11
CA ASP A 188 -6.04 -29.47 32.78
C ASP A 188 -7.37 -28.76 32.44
N ASN A 189 -7.62 -27.57 33.02
CA ASN A 189 -8.79 -26.77 32.69
C ASN A 189 -8.43 -25.28 32.59
N PRO A 190 -8.31 -24.74 31.37
CA PRO A 190 -7.92 -23.35 31.14
C PRO A 190 -8.99 -22.34 31.55
N CYS A 191 -10.17 -22.74 32.02
CA CYS A 191 -11.17 -21.83 32.58
C CYS A 191 -10.93 -21.53 34.07
N LEU A 192 -10.28 -22.46 34.77
CA LEU A 192 -10.07 -22.39 36.22
C LEU A 192 -8.65 -21.99 36.59
N ILE A 193 -7.68 -22.33 35.75
CA ILE A 193 -6.27 -22.06 35.96
C ILE A 193 -5.73 -21.50 34.64
N ALA A 194 -5.05 -20.36 34.67
CA ALA A 194 -4.41 -19.84 33.47
C ALA A 194 -3.19 -20.68 33.08
N PRO A 195 -2.90 -20.83 31.77
CA PRO A 195 -1.64 -21.40 31.32
C PRO A 195 -0.42 -20.72 32.00
N PRO A 196 0.54 -21.47 32.55
CA PRO A 196 1.65 -20.91 33.30
C PRO A 196 2.57 -20.01 32.45
N ILE A 197 2.83 -18.80 32.93
CA ILE A 197 3.73 -17.83 32.27
C ILE A 197 5.19 -18.33 32.23
N CYS A 198 5.61 -19.11 33.22
CA CYS A 198 6.98 -19.64 33.33
C CYS A 198 7.43 -20.50 32.15
N CYS A 199 6.48 -21.00 31.39
CA CYS A 199 6.66 -22.23 30.65
C CYS A 199 5.92 -22.25 29.31
N ASN A 200 5.28 -21.14 28.92
CA ASN A 200 4.49 -20.99 27.70
C ASN A 200 4.78 -19.65 27.00
N ALA A 201 4.51 -19.62 25.70
CA ALA A 201 4.53 -18.40 24.90
C ALA A 201 3.10 -17.93 24.61
N PHE A 202 2.90 -16.62 24.50
CA PHE A 202 1.58 -16.01 24.30
C PHE A 202 1.63 -14.93 23.21
N PRO A 203 0.50 -14.64 22.53
CA PRO A 203 0.40 -13.47 21.67
C PRO A 203 0.51 -12.19 22.49
N THR A 204 0.82 -11.08 21.82
CA THR A 204 0.96 -9.78 22.46
C THR A 204 -0.01 -8.75 21.89
N THR A 205 -0.30 -7.72 22.69
CA THR A 205 -0.86 -6.45 22.21
C THR A 205 0.21 -5.37 22.25
N ASP A 206 -0.05 -4.23 21.62
CA ASP A 206 0.80 -3.06 21.79
C ASP A 206 0.69 -2.42 23.17
N THR A 207 1.46 -1.35 23.36
CA THR A 207 1.46 -0.49 24.55
C THR A 207 0.84 0.89 24.28
N GLY A 208 0.44 1.18 23.04
CA GLY A 208 -0.17 2.46 22.64
C GLY A 208 -1.60 2.63 23.15
N GLY A 209 -2.22 1.53 23.57
CA GLY A 209 -3.56 1.50 24.13
C GLY A 209 -4.61 1.20 23.06
N LEU A 210 -5.75 0.65 23.47
CA LEU A 210 -6.75 0.07 22.57
C LEU A 210 -7.49 1.13 21.73
N GLN A 211 -7.08 1.28 20.47
CA GLN A 211 -7.66 2.22 19.51
C GLN A 211 -8.78 1.60 18.67
N TYR A 212 -8.71 0.30 18.36
CA TYR A 212 -9.64 -0.38 17.45
C TYR A 212 -10.42 -1.52 18.14
N PRO A 213 -11.20 -1.23 19.20
CA PRO A 213 -11.89 -2.26 19.99
C PRO A 213 -12.96 -3.03 19.20
N GLN A 214 -13.47 -2.49 18.10
CA GLN A 214 -14.47 -3.14 17.23
C GLN A 214 -13.84 -4.10 16.22
N ASN A 215 -12.56 -3.90 15.89
CA ASN A 215 -11.85 -4.65 14.85
C ASN A 215 -10.91 -5.71 15.44
N ASN A 216 -10.56 -5.59 16.72
CA ASN A 216 -9.85 -6.63 17.46
C ASN A 216 -10.84 -7.66 18.01
N TRP A 217 -10.57 -8.92 17.68
CA TRP A 217 -11.39 -10.06 18.02
C TRP A 217 -10.67 -11.02 18.93
N LEU A 218 -11.46 -11.67 19.76
CA LEU A 218 -11.07 -12.82 20.55
C LEU A 218 -12.09 -13.93 20.33
N TYR A 219 -11.62 -15.11 19.92
CA TYR A 219 -12.37 -16.33 20.15
C TYR A 219 -12.10 -16.80 21.58
N ALA A 220 -13.07 -16.60 22.47
CA ALA A 220 -12.96 -16.99 23.86
C ALA A 220 -13.46 -18.43 24.05
N VAL A 221 -12.69 -19.28 24.72
CA VAL A 221 -13.17 -20.61 25.12
C VAL A 221 -14.38 -20.43 26.05
N ASN A 222 -15.40 -21.28 25.87
CA ASN A 222 -16.62 -21.20 26.66
C ASN A 222 -16.40 -21.72 28.08
N CYS A 223 -16.18 -20.78 29.01
CA CYS A 223 -15.97 -21.06 30.42
C CYS A 223 -17.24 -20.87 31.29
N GLY A 224 -18.42 -20.76 30.67
CA GLY A 224 -19.68 -20.52 31.37
C GLY A 224 -19.63 -19.27 32.26
N ILE A 225 -20.09 -19.38 33.51
CA ILE A 225 -20.07 -18.26 34.48
C ILE A 225 -18.66 -17.83 34.89
N PHE A 226 -17.65 -18.67 34.66
CA PHE A 226 -16.26 -18.34 34.92
C PHE A 226 -15.60 -17.66 33.71
N GLY A 227 -16.27 -17.57 32.57
CA GLY A 227 -15.75 -16.93 31.38
C GLY A 227 -16.08 -15.45 31.28
N CYS A 228 -15.26 -14.73 30.52
CA CYS A 228 -15.53 -13.33 30.15
C CYS A 228 -16.36 -13.21 28.87
N ALA A 229 -16.25 -14.21 27.99
CA ALA A 229 -17.02 -14.35 26.76
C ALA A 229 -16.99 -15.81 26.30
N ALA A 230 -17.71 -16.13 25.23
CA ALA A 230 -17.65 -17.42 24.55
C ALA A 230 -17.76 -17.22 23.04
N GLY A 231 -16.88 -17.88 22.29
CA GLY A 231 -16.78 -17.72 20.84
C GLY A 231 -16.20 -16.37 20.43
N TRP A 232 -16.37 -16.02 19.14
CA TRP A 232 -15.88 -14.76 18.58
C TRP A 232 -16.57 -13.56 19.23
N THR A 233 -15.77 -12.70 19.85
CA THR A 233 -16.18 -11.51 20.58
C THR A 233 -15.23 -10.36 20.27
N THR A 234 -15.75 -9.16 19.98
CA THR A 234 -14.88 -7.99 19.80
C THR A 234 -14.36 -7.52 21.15
N PHE A 235 -13.23 -6.82 21.17
CA PHE A 235 -12.74 -6.22 22.41
C PHE A 235 -13.73 -5.21 23.00
N ALA A 236 -14.50 -4.52 22.16
CA ALA A 236 -15.55 -3.59 22.58
C ALA A 236 -16.66 -4.29 23.40
N GLU A 237 -16.97 -5.54 23.08
CA GLU A 237 -17.99 -6.36 23.75
C GLU A 237 -17.45 -7.05 25.01
N LEU A 238 -16.12 -7.21 25.14
CA LEU A 238 -15.52 -7.81 26.32
C LEU A 238 -15.74 -6.92 27.56
N PRO A 239 -16.09 -7.51 28.72
CA PRO A 239 -16.07 -6.79 29.99
C PRO A 239 -14.69 -6.17 30.24
N SER A 240 -14.65 -4.98 30.84
CA SER A 240 -13.38 -4.27 31.10
C SER A 240 -12.35 -5.09 31.89
N LEU A 241 -12.82 -6.04 32.71
CA LEU A 241 -11.95 -6.95 33.46
C LEU A 241 -11.13 -7.91 32.57
N CYS A 242 -11.56 -8.17 31.34
CA CYS A 242 -10.92 -9.17 30.47
C CYS A 242 -10.55 -8.62 29.09
N ARG A 243 -10.78 -7.33 28.90
CA ARG A 243 -10.45 -6.60 27.69
C ARG A 243 -8.96 -6.25 27.74
N PRO A 244 -8.16 -6.66 26.75
CA PRO A 244 -6.78 -6.21 26.65
C PRO A 244 -6.69 -4.68 26.55
N SER A 245 -5.60 -4.11 27.07
CA SER A 245 -5.39 -2.67 27.10
C SER A 245 -4.93 -2.08 25.77
N GLY A 246 -4.39 -2.88 24.86
CA GLY A 246 -3.90 -2.49 23.54
C GLY A 246 -4.53 -3.28 22.39
N ASP A 247 -4.22 -2.90 21.15
CA ASP A 247 -4.61 -3.65 19.95
C ASP A 247 -3.70 -4.86 19.75
N TRP A 248 -4.19 -5.91 19.09
CA TRP A 248 -3.36 -7.08 18.79
C TRP A 248 -2.13 -6.67 17.99
N ALA A 249 -0.95 -7.16 18.40
CA ALA A 249 0.28 -7.00 17.64
C ALA A 249 0.29 -7.94 16.43
N MET A 250 -0.60 -7.68 15.47
CA MET A 250 -0.76 -8.44 14.25
C MET A 250 -1.02 -7.54 13.05
N ARG A 251 -0.49 -7.94 11.89
CA ARG A 251 -0.74 -7.26 10.61
C ARG A 251 -0.74 -8.25 9.45
N ALA A 252 -1.44 -7.87 8.39
CA ALA A 252 -1.49 -8.62 7.15
C ALA A 252 -0.98 -7.76 5.99
N THR A 253 -0.11 -8.32 5.17
CA THR A 253 0.28 -7.74 3.88
C THR A 253 -0.45 -8.49 2.78
N TRP A 254 -1.05 -7.75 1.88
CA TRP A 254 -1.89 -8.30 0.82
C TRP A 254 -1.74 -7.49 -0.47
N THR A 255 -1.98 -8.14 -1.59
CA THR A 255 -1.93 -7.54 -2.91
C THR A 255 -3.32 -7.67 -3.55
N PRO A 256 -3.93 -6.55 -4.00
CA PRO A 256 -5.17 -6.63 -4.77
C PRO A 256 -4.97 -7.47 -6.04
N PHE A 257 -5.99 -8.19 -6.47
CA PHE A 257 -5.98 -8.96 -7.71
C PHE A 257 -6.52 -8.08 -8.85
N GLY A 258 -5.95 -8.21 -10.05
CA GLY A 258 -6.49 -7.55 -11.25
C GLY A 258 -5.99 -6.12 -11.54
N CYS A 259 -5.00 -5.58 -10.81
CA CYS A 259 -4.34 -4.31 -11.17
C CYS A 259 -3.12 -4.50 -12.10
N GLY A 260 -3.03 -5.63 -12.79
CA GLY A 260 -2.08 -5.88 -13.89
C GLY A 260 -2.77 -5.85 -15.25
N GLU A 261 -1.97 -5.77 -16.33
CA GLU A 261 -2.37 -5.70 -17.76
C GLU A 261 -3.13 -6.93 -18.31
N LEU A 262 -3.87 -7.65 -17.46
CA LEU A 262 -4.71 -8.78 -17.82
C LEU A 262 -6.18 -8.38 -17.81
N GLY A 263 -6.95 -9.00 -18.70
CA GLY A 263 -8.37 -8.76 -18.88
C GLY A 263 -9.04 -9.84 -19.72
N SER A 264 -10.33 -9.72 -19.92
CA SER A 264 -11.09 -10.62 -20.79
C SER A 264 -10.57 -10.57 -22.23
N CYS A 265 -10.63 -11.71 -22.91
CA CYS A 265 -10.27 -11.84 -24.32
C CYS A 265 -11.40 -12.50 -25.08
N CYS A 266 -12.08 -11.74 -25.92
CA CYS A 266 -13.11 -12.27 -26.82
C CYS A 266 -12.43 -12.87 -28.06
N LEU A 267 -12.50 -14.19 -28.22
CA LEU A 267 -11.99 -14.89 -29.39
C LEU A 267 -13.00 -14.81 -30.54
N SER A 268 -12.51 -14.85 -31.77
CA SER A 268 -13.30 -14.73 -33.00
C SER A 268 -14.35 -15.85 -33.23
N ASN A 269 -14.39 -16.87 -32.37
CA ASN A 269 -15.38 -17.94 -32.39
C ASN A 269 -16.51 -17.74 -31.35
N GLY A 270 -16.58 -16.56 -30.73
CA GLY A 270 -17.55 -16.23 -29.67
C GLY A 270 -17.15 -16.76 -28.28
N ALA A 271 -16.02 -17.46 -28.15
CA ALA A 271 -15.52 -17.88 -26.85
C ALA A 271 -14.83 -16.72 -26.14
N CYS A 272 -15.12 -16.54 -24.85
CA CYS A 272 -14.41 -15.59 -24.01
C CYS A 272 -13.39 -16.28 -23.11
N ALA A 273 -12.20 -15.69 -22.98
CA ALA A 273 -11.16 -16.16 -22.07
C ALA A 273 -10.77 -15.06 -21.08
N ASP A 274 -11.06 -15.28 -19.79
CA ASP A 274 -10.66 -14.40 -18.70
C ASP A 274 -9.16 -14.36 -18.46
N ASP A 275 -8.75 -13.31 -17.76
CA ASP A 275 -7.41 -13.08 -17.22
C ASP A 275 -6.30 -12.99 -18.30
N THR A 276 -6.62 -12.76 -19.57
CA THR A 276 -5.68 -12.74 -20.71
C THR A 276 -4.85 -11.46 -20.80
N SER A 277 -3.55 -11.55 -21.08
CA SER A 277 -2.77 -10.35 -21.39
C SER A 277 -3.12 -9.84 -22.77
N GLN A 278 -2.97 -8.54 -23.02
CA GLN A 278 -3.19 -7.97 -24.34
C GLN A 278 -2.42 -8.73 -25.43
N GLU A 279 -1.15 -9.06 -25.17
CA GLU A 279 -0.27 -9.74 -26.11
C GLU A 279 -0.74 -11.16 -26.45
N ILE A 280 -1.13 -11.95 -25.44
CA ILE A 280 -1.62 -13.32 -25.65
C ILE A 280 -3.01 -13.30 -26.29
N CYS A 281 -3.84 -12.32 -25.95
CA CYS A 281 -5.17 -12.17 -26.55
C CYS A 281 -5.05 -11.88 -28.04
N VAL A 282 -4.22 -10.90 -28.40
CA VAL A 282 -3.95 -10.53 -29.79
C VAL A 282 -3.26 -11.68 -30.54
N GLN A 283 -2.32 -12.40 -29.91
CA GLN A 283 -1.69 -13.59 -30.53
C GLN A 283 -2.68 -14.72 -30.83
N ASN A 284 -3.71 -14.90 -30.01
CA ASN A 284 -4.78 -15.86 -30.26
C ASN A 284 -5.89 -15.32 -31.17
N GLY A 285 -5.72 -14.11 -31.74
CA GLY A 285 -6.69 -13.49 -32.64
C GLY A 285 -7.97 -13.02 -31.96
N GLY A 286 -7.90 -12.75 -30.65
CA GLY A 286 -9.02 -12.20 -29.88
C GLY A 286 -8.92 -10.69 -29.67
N LEU A 287 -10.05 -10.08 -29.33
CA LEU A 287 -10.17 -8.69 -28.89
C LEU A 287 -10.03 -8.63 -27.36
N TRP A 288 -9.08 -7.81 -26.90
CA TRP A 288 -8.80 -7.66 -25.48
C TRP A 288 -9.72 -6.61 -24.85
N GLY A 289 -10.37 -6.95 -23.73
CA GLY A 289 -11.40 -6.14 -23.07
C GLY A 289 -10.88 -5.02 -22.16
N GLY A 290 -9.56 -4.86 -22.03
CA GLY A 290 -8.93 -3.89 -21.14
C GLY A 290 -8.49 -4.50 -19.80
N PRO A 291 -7.65 -3.80 -19.02
CA PRO A 291 -7.17 -4.32 -17.75
C PRO A 291 -8.32 -4.46 -16.74
N GLY A 292 -8.37 -5.58 -16.04
CA GLY A 292 -9.41 -5.88 -15.03
C GLY A 292 -10.79 -6.22 -15.59
N SER A 293 -10.96 -6.36 -16.91
CA SER A 293 -12.25 -6.76 -17.50
C SER A 293 -12.52 -8.27 -17.36
N PHE A 294 -13.79 -8.66 -17.16
CA PHE A 294 -14.22 -10.06 -17.06
C PHE A 294 -15.18 -10.45 -18.19
N CYS A 295 -15.18 -11.73 -18.57
CA CYS A 295 -16.10 -12.36 -19.51
C CYS A 295 -17.56 -12.34 -19.05
N SER A 296 -17.80 -12.15 -17.74
CA SER A 296 -19.14 -11.91 -17.20
C SER A 296 -19.68 -10.52 -17.53
N ASP A 297 -18.78 -9.57 -17.80
CA ASP A 297 -19.08 -8.14 -17.92
C ASP A 297 -19.01 -7.66 -19.39
N ILE A 298 -18.48 -8.51 -20.28
CA ILE A 298 -18.38 -8.28 -21.72
C ILE A 298 -19.18 -9.35 -22.49
N ASP A 299 -19.95 -8.92 -23.50
CA ASP A 299 -20.69 -9.83 -24.37
C ASP A 299 -19.85 -10.17 -25.62
N CYS A 300 -19.20 -11.33 -25.62
CA CYS A 300 -18.40 -11.79 -26.76
C CYS A 300 -19.22 -12.38 -27.92
N GLU A 301 -20.55 -12.51 -27.79
CA GLU A 301 -21.44 -12.83 -28.92
C GLU A 301 -21.93 -11.55 -29.65
N ALA A 302 -21.63 -10.37 -29.10
CA ALA A 302 -21.86 -9.08 -29.74
C ALA A 302 -20.70 -8.66 -30.68
N THR A 303 -20.05 -9.61 -31.36
CA THR A 303 -19.27 -9.30 -32.57
C THR A 303 -20.25 -8.96 -33.71
N SER A 304 -20.92 -7.81 -33.62
CA SER A 304 -20.96 -7.00 -34.82
C SER A 304 -19.51 -6.58 -35.02
N ASP A 305 -18.79 -7.24 -35.93
CA ASP A 305 -17.48 -6.78 -36.43
C ASP A 305 -17.57 -5.39 -37.08
N GLU A 306 -18.75 -4.77 -37.04
CA GLU A 306 -19.06 -3.43 -37.48
C GLU A 306 -18.49 -2.40 -36.51
N GLY A 307 -17.57 -1.60 -37.03
CA GLY A 307 -17.14 -0.34 -36.44
C GLY A 307 -17.64 0.84 -37.27
N PRO A 308 -17.37 2.08 -36.83
CA PRO A 308 -17.69 3.25 -37.61
C PRO A 308 -16.81 3.30 -38.87
N CYS A 309 -17.41 3.41 -40.04
CA CYS A 309 -16.71 3.57 -41.31
C CYS A 309 -16.88 5.00 -41.82
N CYS A 310 -15.79 5.77 -41.79
CA CYS A 310 -15.76 7.18 -42.09
C CYS A 310 -15.40 7.47 -43.56
N PHE A 311 -16.20 8.27 -44.25
CA PHE A 311 -15.93 8.65 -45.64
C PHE A 311 -15.54 10.13 -45.75
N ALA A 312 -14.29 10.40 -46.14
CA ALA A 312 -13.73 11.75 -46.21
C ALA A 312 -14.50 12.69 -47.16
N VAL A 313 -15.14 12.15 -48.20
CA VAL A 313 -15.87 12.95 -49.20
C VAL A 313 -17.24 13.40 -48.70
N THR A 314 -17.90 12.59 -47.87
CA THR A 314 -19.28 12.85 -47.41
C THR A 314 -19.35 13.28 -45.95
N ASN A 315 -18.23 13.23 -45.23
CA ASN A 315 -18.15 13.35 -43.77
C ASN A 315 -19.11 12.41 -43.02
N GLY A 316 -19.49 11.31 -43.67
CA GLY A 316 -20.50 10.37 -43.19
C GLY A 316 -19.86 9.19 -42.48
N CYS A 317 -20.57 8.69 -41.46
CA CYS A 317 -20.26 7.46 -40.76
C CYS A 317 -21.36 6.42 -40.99
N ILE A 318 -20.99 5.20 -41.36
CA ILE A 318 -21.88 4.03 -41.35
C ILE A 318 -21.22 2.87 -40.60
N ALA A 319 -21.99 2.05 -39.91
CA ALA A 319 -21.45 0.85 -39.26
C ALA A 319 -21.14 -0.20 -40.33
N LEU A 320 -19.87 -0.58 -40.48
CA LEU A 320 -19.41 -1.61 -41.41
C LEU A 320 -18.22 -2.37 -40.80
N GLU A 321 -18.06 -3.62 -41.22
CA GLU A 321 -16.83 -4.37 -40.97
C GLU A 321 -15.62 -3.63 -41.57
N ALA A 322 -14.48 -3.65 -40.88
CA ALA A 322 -13.26 -2.96 -41.32
C ALA A 322 -12.84 -3.32 -42.76
N THR A 323 -12.96 -4.59 -43.16
CA THR A 323 -12.63 -5.04 -44.52
C THR A 323 -13.59 -4.46 -45.57
N SER A 324 -14.89 -4.42 -45.26
CA SER A 324 -15.93 -3.83 -46.09
C SER A 324 -15.82 -2.31 -46.17
N CYS A 325 -15.40 -1.66 -45.09
CA CYS A 325 -15.15 -0.23 -45.04
C CYS A 325 -14.03 0.19 -46.00
N LEU A 326 -12.89 -0.52 -45.95
CA LEU A 326 -11.77 -0.29 -46.86
C LEU A 326 -12.16 -0.57 -48.32
N ALA A 327 -12.94 -1.63 -48.58
CA ALA A 327 -13.44 -1.94 -49.90
C ALA A 327 -14.41 -0.86 -50.45
N ALA A 328 -15.15 -0.19 -49.57
CA ALA A 328 -16.01 0.95 -49.90
C ALA A 328 -15.24 2.27 -50.06
N GLY A 329 -13.93 2.30 -49.75
CA GLY A 329 -13.09 3.50 -49.80
C GLY A 329 -13.25 4.42 -48.58
N GLY A 330 -13.71 3.88 -47.46
CA GLY A 330 -13.77 4.57 -46.17
C GLY A 330 -12.60 4.24 -45.25
N VAL A 331 -12.49 4.98 -44.15
CA VAL A 331 -11.51 4.78 -43.08
C VAL A 331 -12.23 4.09 -41.91
N PRO A 332 -11.82 2.87 -41.52
CA PRO A 332 -12.44 2.15 -40.40
C PRO A 332 -11.98 2.74 -39.06
N GLY A 333 -12.92 2.94 -38.14
CA GLY A 333 -12.68 3.34 -36.75
C GLY A 333 -12.78 2.16 -35.77
N PRO A 334 -12.80 2.44 -34.45
CA PRO A 334 -12.75 1.40 -33.41
C PRO A 334 -13.97 0.47 -33.43
N ILE A 335 -13.73 -0.84 -33.36
CA ILE A 335 -14.75 -1.89 -33.40
C ILE A 335 -15.67 -1.77 -32.16
N GLY A 336 -16.97 -1.99 -32.35
CA GLY A 336 -17.96 -1.93 -31.26
C GLY A 336 -18.40 -0.52 -30.87
N VAL A 337 -17.82 0.54 -31.46
CA VAL A 337 -18.25 1.92 -31.25
C VAL A 337 -19.31 2.28 -32.31
N PRO A 338 -20.53 2.69 -31.92
CA PRO A 338 -21.53 3.11 -32.88
C PRO A 338 -21.14 4.44 -33.54
N CYS A 339 -21.58 4.67 -34.78
CA CYS A 339 -21.38 5.94 -35.49
C CYS A 339 -21.94 7.18 -34.79
N SER A 340 -22.79 7.02 -33.77
CA SER A 340 -23.28 8.12 -32.93
C SER A 340 -22.26 8.58 -31.88
N GLU A 341 -21.28 7.75 -31.55
CA GLU A 341 -20.28 8.00 -30.51
C GLU A 341 -18.87 8.22 -31.09
N HIS A 342 -18.70 7.98 -32.39
CA HIS A 342 -17.44 8.21 -33.09
C HIS A 342 -17.52 9.44 -33.99
N VAL A 343 -16.59 10.38 -33.77
CA VAL A 343 -16.44 11.57 -34.61
C VAL A 343 -15.51 11.24 -35.79
N CYS A 344 -16.05 11.26 -37.00
CA CYS A 344 -15.27 11.12 -38.22
C CYS A 344 -14.57 12.43 -38.59
N PHE A 345 -13.25 12.36 -38.82
CA PHE A 345 -12.41 13.50 -39.22
C PHE A 345 -12.53 14.69 -38.25
N PRO A 346 -12.13 14.52 -36.98
CA PRO A 346 -12.25 15.57 -35.98
C PRO A 346 -11.47 16.83 -36.40
N SER A 347 -12.04 18.00 -36.16
CA SER A 347 -11.42 19.29 -36.44
C SER A 347 -11.67 20.26 -35.28
N GLY A 348 -10.66 20.99 -34.85
CA GLY A 348 -10.77 21.85 -33.67
C GLY A 348 -9.54 22.70 -33.43
N ALA A 349 -9.48 23.31 -32.24
CA ALA A 349 -8.39 24.16 -31.81
C ALA A 349 -7.13 23.36 -31.45
N VAL A 350 -5.97 23.94 -31.70
CA VAL A 350 -4.64 23.40 -31.43
C VAL A 350 -3.82 24.42 -30.67
N CYS A 351 -3.33 24.03 -29.51
CA CYS A 351 -2.45 24.85 -28.68
C CYS A 351 -0.99 24.57 -28.97
N PHE A 352 -0.21 25.63 -29.16
CA PHE A 352 1.24 25.53 -29.35
C PHE A 352 2.00 25.88 -28.07
N PRO A 353 3.25 25.40 -27.91
CA PRO A 353 4.09 25.71 -26.75
C PRO A 353 4.36 27.22 -26.55
N ASP A 354 4.23 28.03 -27.59
CA ASP A 354 4.35 29.49 -27.53
C ASP A 354 3.06 30.20 -27.07
N GLY A 355 2.02 29.44 -26.68
CA GLY A 355 0.72 29.95 -26.29
C GLY A 355 -0.16 30.40 -27.45
N SER A 356 0.29 30.24 -28.70
CA SER A 356 -0.57 30.49 -29.86
C SER A 356 -1.61 29.38 -30.03
N CYS A 357 -2.76 29.74 -30.60
CA CYS A 357 -3.85 28.83 -30.88
C CYS A 357 -4.24 28.93 -32.35
N LEU A 358 -4.37 27.78 -33.02
CA LEU A 358 -4.91 27.68 -34.38
C LEU A 358 -6.19 26.84 -34.37
N GLU A 359 -7.18 27.22 -35.16
CA GLU A 359 -8.48 26.55 -35.29
C GLU A 359 -8.59 25.77 -36.61
N ASP A 360 -9.64 24.95 -36.74
CA ASP A 360 -9.95 24.13 -37.93
C ASP A 360 -8.83 23.17 -38.35
N MET A 361 -8.10 22.63 -37.37
CA MET A 361 -7.00 21.71 -37.60
C MET A 361 -7.38 20.27 -37.27
N ALA A 362 -6.89 19.32 -38.08
CA ALA A 362 -6.97 17.90 -37.77
C ALA A 362 -5.90 17.50 -36.72
N PRO A 363 -6.12 16.47 -35.90
CA PRO A 363 -5.14 16.00 -34.93
C PRO A 363 -3.79 15.62 -35.56
N GLU A 364 -3.80 15.05 -36.77
CA GLU A 364 -2.55 14.66 -37.44
C GLU A 364 -1.72 15.89 -37.87
N ASP A 365 -2.39 16.99 -38.26
CA ASP A 365 -1.74 18.25 -38.60
C ASP A 365 -1.24 18.99 -37.34
N ALA A 366 -1.96 18.84 -36.21
CA ALA A 366 -1.54 19.36 -34.91
C ALA A 366 -0.21 18.73 -34.47
N GLU A 367 -0.12 17.40 -34.52
CA GLU A 367 1.10 16.66 -34.17
C GLU A 367 2.27 17.03 -35.12
N ALA A 368 2.01 17.14 -36.42
CA ALA A 368 3.02 17.50 -37.41
C ALA A 368 3.64 18.89 -37.18
N LEU A 369 2.88 19.81 -36.55
CA LEU A 369 3.33 21.15 -36.21
C LEU A 369 3.80 21.28 -34.75
N GLY A 370 3.79 20.20 -33.97
CA GLY A 370 4.19 20.21 -32.56
C GLY A 370 3.19 20.90 -31.63
N GLY A 371 1.92 20.95 -32.04
CA GLY A 371 0.81 21.46 -31.23
C GLY A 371 -0.01 20.34 -30.57
N ILE A 372 -0.75 20.70 -29.53
CA ILE A 372 -1.64 19.82 -28.77
C ILE A 372 -3.09 20.09 -29.22
N PHE A 373 -3.77 19.06 -29.73
CA PHE A 373 -5.16 19.15 -30.15
C PHE A 373 -6.11 19.25 -28.93
N ALA A 374 -6.93 20.29 -28.88
CA ALA A 374 -7.81 20.58 -27.74
C ALA A 374 -9.15 19.82 -27.76
N GLY A 375 -9.48 19.17 -28.89
CA GLY A 375 -10.69 18.37 -29.06
C GLY A 375 -11.53 18.80 -30.26
N ASP A 376 -12.39 17.91 -30.74
CA ASP A 376 -13.29 18.19 -31.86
C ASP A 376 -14.30 19.30 -31.54
N GLY A 377 -14.52 20.19 -32.50
CA GLY A 377 -15.47 21.31 -32.38
C GLY A 377 -15.04 22.40 -31.40
N THR A 378 -13.83 22.33 -30.84
CA THR A 378 -13.28 23.40 -29.99
C THR A 378 -12.81 24.59 -30.83
N VAL A 379 -12.97 25.79 -30.28
CA VAL A 379 -12.51 27.05 -30.90
C VAL A 379 -11.50 27.74 -29.98
N CYS A 380 -10.57 28.49 -30.55
CA CYS A 380 -9.51 29.15 -29.79
C CYS A 380 -10.00 30.18 -28.76
N GLU A 381 -11.23 30.68 -28.90
CA GLU A 381 -11.85 31.60 -27.93
C GLU A 381 -12.22 30.90 -26.61
N ASP A 382 -12.50 29.60 -26.66
CA ASP A 382 -12.97 28.79 -25.52
C ASP A 382 -11.88 27.85 -24.96
N VAL A 383 -10.72 27.80 -25.62
CA VAL A 383 -9.58 26.94 -25.25
C VAL A 383 -8.49 27.77 -24.60
N PHE A 384 -8.12 27.40 -23.36
CA PHE A 384 -6.96 27.98 -22.70
C PHE A 384 -5.70 27.24 -23.15
N CYS A 385 -4.81 27.94 -23.86
CA CYS A 385 -3.48 27.43 -24.21
C CYS A 385 -2.45 27.96 -23.21
N PRO A 386 -2.17 27.22 -22.12
CA PRO A 386 -1.20 27.65 -21.11
C PRO A 386 0.19 27.76 -21.74
N GLN A 387 0.87 28.88 -21.51
CA GLN A 387 2.31 28.95 -21.72
C GLN A 387 3.02 28.29 -20.53
N PRO A 388 4.14 27.59 -20.77
CA PRO A 388 4.97 27.11 -19.67
C PRO A 388 5.45 28.29 -18.84
N VAL A 389 5.22 28.23 -17.53
CA VAL A 389 5.78 29.17 -16.55
C VAL A 389 6.91 28.48 -15.79
N ALA A 390 7.87 29.27 -15.35
CA ALA A 390 8.96 28.82 -14.49
C ALA A 390 9.45 29.97 -13.60
N ALA A 391 10.33 29.68 -12.64
CA ALA A 391 10.89 30.68 -11.74
C ALA A 391 11.61 31.80 -12.50
N CYS A 392 11.20 33.03 -12.22
CA CYS A 392 11.79 34.25 -12.73
C CYS A 392 12.45 35.02 -11.58
N CYS A 393 13.78 34.97 -11.54
CA CYS A 393 14.56 35.43 -10.41
C CYS A 393 15.06 36.87 -10.62
N PHE A 394 14.66 37.77 -9.73
CA PHE A 394 15.11 39.15 -9.71
C PHE A 394 16.39 39.27 -8.87
N GLY A 395 17.28 40.20 -9.24
CA GLY A 395 18.57 40.39 -8.56
C GLY A 395 18.50 40.84 -7.09
N ASN A 396 17.30 40.95 -6.51
CA ASN A 396 17.03 41.26 -5.11
C ASN A 396 16.45 40.07 -4.33
N GLY A 397 16.49 38.85 -4.88
CA GLY A 397 15.97 37.63 -4.26
C GLY A 397 14.47 37.37 -4.49
N PHE A 398 13.75 38.33 -5.09
CA PHE A 398 12.33 38.17 -5.40
C PHE A 398 12.14 37.18 -6.56
N CYS A 399 11.11 36.33 -6.48
CA CYS A 399 10.77 35.33 -7.49
C CYS A 399 9.30 35.47 -7.93
N LEU A 400 9.04 35.32 -9.23
CA LEU A 400 7.69 35.13 -9.78
C LEU A 400 7.69 33.98 -10.79
N GLU A 401 6.63 33.18 -10.85
CA GLU A 401 6.46 32.19 -11.91
C GLU A 401 5.89 32.87 -13.16
N LEU A 402 6.72 33.03 -14.18
CA LEU A 402 6.39 33.74 -15.41
C LEU A 402 6.77 32.92 -16.64
N SER A 403 6.13 33.21 -17.78
CA SER A 403 6.61 32.75 -19.08
C SER A 403 8.02 33.31 -19.35
N GLU A 404 8.80 32.64 -20.21
CA GLU A 404 10.14 33.11 -20.56
C GLU A 404 10.11 34.56 -21.10
N ALA A 405 9.12 34.87 -21.94
CA ALA A 405 8.97 36.19 -22.55
C ALA A 405 8.64 37.29 -21.50
N ASP A 406 7.71 37.00 -20.59
CA ASP A 406 7.33 37.94 -19.53
C ASP A 406 8.48 38.13 -18.52
N CYS A 407 9.22 37.06 -18.23
CA CYS A 407 10.37 37.13 -17.34
C CYS A 407 11.49 38.01 -17.89
N GLN A 408 11.83 37.83 -19.18
CA GLN A 408 12.78 38.68 -19.88
C GLN A 408 12.29 40.14 -19.96
N GLN A 409 10.99 40.35 -20.18
CA GLN A 409 10.40 41.69 -20.22
C GLN A 409 10.38 42.37 -18.84
N ALA A 410 10.22 41.59 -17.76
CA ALA A 410 10.31 42.06 -16.39
C ALA A 410 11.75 42.37 -15.94
N GLY A 411 12.75 41.99 -16.74
CA GLY A 411 14.17 42.24 -16.46
C GLY A 411 14.77 41.30 -15.41
N ALA A 412 14.18 40.12 -15.24
CA ALA A 412 14.65 39.07 -14.35
C ALA A 412 15.21 37.87 -15.12
N THR A 413 15.89 36.98 -14.43
CA THR A 413 16.54 35.80 -15.01
C THR A 413 15.58 34.63 -14.98
N TRP A 414 15.18 34.15 -16.16
CA TRP A 414 14.36 32.95 -16.29
C TRP A 414 15.19 31.70 -15.99
N LYS A 415 14.70 30.84 -15.09
CA LYS A 415 15.32 29.57 -14.72
C LYS A 415 14.76 28.42 -15.59
N GLN A 416 15.15 27.18 -15.33
CA GLN A 416 14.76 26.05 -16.18
C GLN A 416 13.26 25.73 -16.09
N LEU A 417 12.72 25.06 -17.12
CA LEU A 417 11.36 24.52 -17.09
C LEU A 417 11.20 23.61 -15.85
N ASP A 418 10.10 23.75 -15.13
CA ASP A 418 9.79 23.11 -13.83
C ASP A 418 10.45 23.72 -12.57
N SER A 419 11.24 24.79 -12.69
CA SER A 419 11.65 25.58 -11.51
C SER A 419 10.49 26.36 -10.90
N THR A 420 10.45 26.46 -9.57
CA THR A 420 9.38 27.11 -8.80
C THR A 420 9.90 28.29 -7.98
N CYS A 421 8.97 29.09 -7.45
CA CYS A 421 9.31 30.14 -6.49
C CYS A 421 9.17 29.69 -5.02
N ASP A 422 9.32 28.38 -4.76
CA ASP A 422 9.27 27.86 -3.40
C ASP A 422 10.53 28.28 -2.62
N ASP A 423 10.31 28.61 -1.36
CA ASP A 423 11.32 29.00 -0.36
C ASP A 423 11.18 28.00 0.79
N ALA A 424 11.88 26.87 0.68
CA ALA A 424 11.73 25.76 1.62
C ALA A 424 12.43 26.02 2.96
N ASP A 425 13.52 26.81 2.94
CA ASP A 425 14.32 27.15 4.11
C ASP A 425 13.89 28.46 4.81
N GLN A 426 12.94 29.19 4.21
CA GLN A 426 12.34 30.43 4.72
C GLN A 426 13.34 31.57 4.88
N ASP A 427 14.32 31.66 3.99
CA ASP A 427 15.36 32.71 4.01
C ASP A 427 14.95 34.00 3.27
N GLU A 428 13.69 34.07 2.79
CA GLU A 428 13.10 35.14 1.96
C GLU A 428 13.61 35.17 0.50
N THR A 429 14.35 34.14 0.07
CA THR A 429 14.79 33.90 -1.31
C THR A 429 14.27 32.55 -1.79
N ALA A 430 13.77 32.45 -3.03
CA ALA A 430 13.35 31.16 -3.56
C ALA A 430 14.55 30.24 -3.82
N ASP A 431 14.41 28.94 -3.55
CA ASP A 431 15.47 27.92 -3.64
C ASP A 431 16.07 27.83 -5.07
N ASP A 432 15.24 28.00 -6.10
CA ASP A 432 15.71 28.03 -7.50
C ASP A 432 16.32 29.38 -7.91
N CYS A 433 16.14 30.40 -7.07
CA CYS A 433 16.66 31.76 -7.25
C CYS A 433 17.93 32.05 -6.48
N VAL A 434 18.38 31.16 -5.60
CA VAL A 434 19.76 31.18 -5.16
C VAL A 434 20.61 30.76 -6.36
N ASP A 435 21.45 31.68 -6.85
CA ASP A 435 22.54 31.27 -7.73
C ASP A 435 23.40 30.33 -6.89
N SER A 436 23.27 29.04 -7.20
CA SER A 436 23.79 27.90 -6.44
C SER A 436 25.33 27.98 -6.38
N ALA A 437 25.84 28.84 -5.51
CA ALA A 437 27.18 28.78 -5.00
C ALA A 437 27.16 27.75 -3.88
N LEU A 438 27.31 26.49 -4.29
CA LEU A 438 27.77 25.35 -3.50
C LEU A 438 27.35 25.36 -2.03
N GLU A 439 26.37 24.53 -1.67
CA GLU A 439 25.93 24.32 -0.29
C GLU A 439 27.13 24.04 0.65
N GLY A 440 27.52 25.06 1.43
CA GLY A 440 28.77 25.10 2.20
C GLY A 440 29.67 26.33 1.95
N ASP A 441 29.39 27.17 0.95
CA ASP A 441 30.09 28.44 0.68
C ASP A 441 29.49 29.57 1.53
N ILE A 442 29.84 29.55 2.82
CA ILE A 442 29.32 30.47 3.84
C ILE A 442 29.75 31.92 3.53
N ASN A 443 30.90 32.11 2.87
CA ASN A 443 31.44 33.44 2.60
C ASN A 443 31.07 34.02 1.22
N GLY A 444 30.50 33.20 0.33
CA GLY A 444 29.98 33.57 -0.97
C GLY A 444 31.07 33.85 -2.02
N ASP A 445 32.25 33.23 -1.91
CA ASP A 445 33.36 33.44 -2.87
C ASP A 445 33.36 32.45 -4.05
N GLY A 446 32.38 31.54 -4.09
CA GLY A 446 32.22 30.52 -5.10
C GLY A 446 33.04 29.25 -4.85
N PHE A 447 33.64 29.10 -3.67
CA PHE A 447 34.40 27.92 -3.27
C PHE A 447 34.06 27.51 -1.83
N ILE A 448 34.05 26.21 -1.55
CA ILE A 448 33.97 25.66 -0.20
C ILE A 448 35.38 25.28 0.25
N ASN A 449 35.98 26.13 1.07
CA ASN A 449 37.38 26.00 1.48
C ASN A 449 37.65 26.51 2.92
N GLY A 450 38.91 26.81 3.21
CA GLY A 450 39.38 27.21 4.56
C GLY A 450 38.66 28.45 5.14
N PRO A 451 38.46 29.52 4.35
CA PRO A 451 37.53 30.60 4.65
C PRO A 451 36.16 30.16 5.18
N ASP A 452 35.43 29.26 4.51
CA ASP A 452 34.10 28.82 4.96
C ASP A 452 34.17 28.02 6.26
N LEU A 453 35.18 27.14 6.36
CA LEU A 453 35.43 26.42 7.60
C LEU A 453 35.68 27.37 8.77
N SER A 454 36.38 28.48 8.52
CA SER A 454 36.64 29.49 9.55
C SER A 454 35.35 30.19 9.98
N GLU A 455 34.46 30.43 9.03
CA GLU A 455 33.17 31.09 9.25
C GLU A 455 32.17 30.18 9.99
N LEU A 456 32.18 28.88 9.70
CA LEU A 456 31.45 27.84 10.44
C LEU A 456 31.95 27.74 11.89
N LEU A 457 33.27 27.66 12.09
CA LEU A 457 33.86 27.59 13.44
C LEU A 457 33.61 28.85 14.27
N ALA A 458 33.45 30.01 13.63
CA ALA A 458 33.09 31.25 14.33
C ALA A 458 31.65 31.24 14.87
N ARG A 459 30.77 30.41 14.28
CA ARG A 459 29.36 30.23 14.65
C ARG A 459 29.10 29.00 15.49
N TRP A 460 30.14 28.29 15.92
CA TRP A 460 29.99 27.04 16.64
C TRP A 460 29.08 27.16 17.87
N GLY A 461 28.03 26.35 17.92
CA GLY A 461 27.00 26.34 18.96
C GLY A 461 25.97 27.48 18.89
N SER A 462 25.91 28.22 17.78
CA SER A 462 24.81 29.15 17.48
C SER A 462 23.67 28.44 16.75
N SER A 463 22.57 29.16 16.51
CA SER A 463 21.45 28.75 15.65
C SER A 463 21.41 29.61 14.37
N ASP A 464 22.59 29.96 13.83
CA ASP A 464 22.70 30.80 12.64
C ASP A 464 22.42 29.95 11.39
N PRO A 465 21.33 30.23 10.64
CA PRO A 465 20.86 29.36 9.56
C PRO A 465 21.88 29.22 8.42
N ILE A 466 22.79 30.18 8.25
CA ILE A 466 23.81 30.14 7.18
C ILE A 466 24.87 29.05 7.45
N ALA A 467 25.01 28.60 8.70
CA ALA A 467 25.99 27.57 9.10
C ALA A 467 25.34 26.30 9.69
N ASP A 468 24.01 26.25 9.78
CA ASP A 468 23.20 25.11 10.23
C ASP A 468 22.65 24.39 8.99
N PHE A 469 23.47 23.51 8.43
CA PHE A 469 23.18 22.84 7.16
C PHE A 469 22.22 21.66 7.31
N ASN A 470 22.10 21.09 8.51
CA ASN A 470 21.17 19.99 8.77
C ASN A 470 19.81 20.47 9.34
N GLY A 471 19.66 21.76 9.64
CA GLY A 471 18.44 22.40 10.10
C GLY A 471 18.03 21.99 11.52
N ASP A 472 18.98 21.53 12.36
CA ASP A 472 18.70 21.08 13.73
C ASP A 472 18.75 22.21 14.77
N ALA A 473 18.91 23.45 14.30
CA ALA A 473 19.00 24.69 15.06
C ALA A 473 20.28 24.82 15.91
N ILE A 474 21.31 24.01 15.67
CA ILE A 474 22.60 24.11 16.35
C ILE A 474 23.80 23.81 15.44
N VAL A 475 24.66 24.81 15.23
CA VAL A 475 25.91 24.62 14.46
C VAL A 475 26.90 23.73 15.23
N ASP A 476 27.06 22.48 14.82
CA ASP A 476 27.91 21.49 15.50
C ASP A 476 28.73 20.58 14.56
N GLY A 477 29.12 19.41 15.06
CA GLY A 477 29.92 18.44 14.31
C GLY A 477 29.21 17.87 13.08
N GLN A 478 27.88 17.92 13.04
CA GLN A 478 27.09 17.49 11.89
C GLN A 478 27.23 18.48 10.73
N ASP A 479 27.14 19.78 11.00
CA ASP A 479 27.34 20.84 9.99
C ASP A 479 28.77 20.89 9.48
N LEU A 480 29.74 20.66 10.36
CA LEU A 480 31.14 20.50 9.96
C LEU A 480 31.31 19.32 9.00
N THR A 481 30.60 18.21 9.24
CA THR A 481 30.65 17.05 8.35
C THR A 481 30.02 17.36 7.00
N TYR A 482 28.98 18.18 6.97
CA TYR A 482 28.33 18.66 5.75
C TYR A 482 29.30 19.51 4.90
N LEU A 483 29.89 20.55 5.51
CA LEU A 483 30.86 21.43 4.85
C LEU A 483 32.06 20.67 4.29
N LEU A 484 32.62 19.74 5.06
CA LEU A 484 33.77 18.93 4.61
C LEU A 484 33.41 17.94 3.49
N SER A 485 32.14 17.52 3.39
CA SER A 485 31.69 16.62 2.33
C SER A 485 31.56 17.34 0.98
N ASN A 486 31.31 18.65 1.01
CA ASN A 486 31.18 19.50 -0.18
C ASN A 486 32.45 20.29 -0.49
N TRP A 487 33.59 19.95 0.12
CA TRP A 487 34.86 20.68 -0.05
C TRP A 487 35.32 20.78 -1.51
N THR A 488 35.53 22.00 -2.01
CA THR A 488 35.90 22.23 -3.42
C THR A 488 37.37 22.56 -3.64
N GLY A 489 38.15 22.87 -2.60
CA GLY A 489 39.61 23.06 -2.72
C GLY A 489 40.19 24.16 -1.86
#